data_AF-A0A7S0VRJ1-F1
#
_entry.id   AF-A0A7S0VRJ1-F1
#
_cell.length_a   1.000
_cell.length_b   1.000
_cell.length_c   1.000
_cell.angle_alpha   90.00
_cell.angle_beta   90.00
_cell.angle_gamma   90.00
#
_symmetry.space_group_name_H-M   'P 1'
#
loop_
_entity.id
_entity.type
_entity.pdbx_description
1 polymer ?
#
loop_
_entity_poly.entity_id
_entity_poly.type
_entity_poly.pdbx_seq_one_letter_code
_entity_poly.pdbx_strand_id
1 'polypeptide(L)'
;HWGFAVPQSDKKMSISVDIAQFDEEVECKICLLTYDNPRTLPCGHNFCMGCLAKLPKKRVVDPSGRIERMGAPNTGKARIRCPLCNKNHSMRNGVVEDAFPKNCVIASMAEKVLAAKRDTTAASALLFRYASEGNPEQVREILRQGAAEKEAKHGQYAQTPLMIAARFGHTLCVTELMDSGALVGAKDRNG
;
A
#
# COMPACT_ATOMS: atom_id res chain seq x y z
N HIS A 1 39.96 38.29 12.06
CA HIS A 1 38.96 37.49 12.80
C HIS A 1 37.56 37.96 12.44
N TRP A 2 36.94 37.32 11.45
CA TRP A 2 35.52 37.51 11.12
C TRP A 2 34.91 36.11 11.06
N GLY A 3 34.18 35.75 12.12
CA GLY A 3 33.51 34.46 12.24
C GLY A 3 32.29 34.43 11.33
N PHE A 4 32.36 33.64 10.27
CA PHE A 4 31.18 33.32 9.46
C PHE A 4 30.30 32.37 10.27
N ALA A 5 29.23 32.91 10.85
CA ALA A 5 28.13 32.12 11.36
C ALA A 5 27.45 31.41 10.17
N VAL A 6 27.53 30.09 10.15
CA VAL A 6 26.78 29.24 9.22
C VAL A 6 25.31 29.27 9.64
N PRO A 7 24.35 29.64 8.78
CA PRO A 7 22.93 29.57 9.12
C PRO A 7 22.53 28.11 9.22
N GLN A 8 22.24 27.62 10.43
CA GLN A 8 21.56 26.35 10.60
C GLN A 8 20.08 26.53 10.26
N SER A 9 19.71 26.14 9.04
CA SER A 9 18.33 25.87 8.70
C SER A 9 18.26 24.78 7.64
N ASP A 10 18.65 23.56 8.01
CA ASP A 10 18.15 22.36 7.34
C ASP A 10 16.68 22.19 7.74
N LYS A 11 15.82 23.06 7.18
CA LYS A 11 14.39 22.78 7.09
C LYS A 11 14.27 21.61 6.14
N LYS A 12 14.43 20.40 6.66
CA LYS A 12 14.03 19.17 6.00
C LYS A 12 12.57 19.40 5.64
N MET A 13 12.32 19.75 4.39
CA MET A 13 10.98 19.89 3.85
C MET A 13 10.42 18.47 3.86
N SER A 14 9.86 18.05 5.00
CA SER A 14 9.06 16.86 5.09
C SER A 14 7.85 17.15 4.22
N ILE A 15 7.92 16.74 2.96
CA ILE A 15 6.71 16.46 2.20
C ILE A 15 5.99 15.45 3.08
N SER A 16 4.98 15.92 3.81
CA SER A 16 3.90 15.08 4.28
C SER A 16 3.32 14.46 3.02
N VAL A 17 3.87 13.32 2.63
CA VAL A 17 3.23 12.50 1.62
C VAL A 17 1.97 12.07 2.32
N ASP A 18 0.84 12.66 1.95
CA ASP A 18 -0.46 12.13 2.32
C ASP A 18 -0.60 10.79 1.60
N ILE A 19 0.06 9.75 2.15
CA ILE A 19 0.12 8.38 1.64
C ILE A 19 -1.32 7.85 1.48
N ALA A 20 -2.23 8.33 2.34
CA ALA A 20 -3.66 8.07 2.28
C ALA A 20 -4.29 8.46 0.93
N GLN A 21 -3.82 9.53 0.27
CA GLN A 21 -4.43 10.00 -0.98
C GLN A 21 -4.06 9.13 -2.19
N PHE A 22 -2.90 8.47 -2.16
CA PHE A 22 -2.43 7.65 -3.27
C PHE A 22 -2.80 6.17 -3.14
N ASP A 23 -3.25 5.72 -1.95
CA ASP A 23 -3.48 4.29 -1.69
C ASP A 23 -4.64 3.74 -2.53
N GLU A 24 -5.77 4.46 -2.59
CA GLU A 24 -6.96 4.03 -3.35
C GLU A 24 -6.72 3.96 -4.87
N GLU A 25 -5.78 4.77 -5.38
CA GLU A 25 -5.41 4.85 -6.79
C GLU A 25 -4.48 3.71 -7.25
N VAL A 26 -3.71 3.13 -6.32
CA VAL A 26 -2.77 2.02 -6.60
C VAL A 26 -3.31 0.65 -6.19
N GLU A 27 -4.62 0.52 -6.00
CA GLU A 27 -5.26 -0.75 -5.66
C GLU A 27 -5.75 -1.54 -6.87
N CYS A 28 -5.43 -2.83 -6.87
CA CYS A 28 -5.98 -3.78 -7.81
C CYS A 28 -7.43 -4.11 -7.47
N LYS A 29 -8.35 -3.86 -8.41
CA LYS A 29 -9.79 -4.12 -8.23
C LYS A 29 -10.20 -5.61 -8.28
N ILE A 30 -9.24 -6.55 -8.26
CA ILE A 30 -9.49 -7.99 -8.10
C ILE A 30 -9.11 -8.45 -6.69
N CYS A 31 -7.89 -8.16 -6.24
CA CYS A 31 -7.41 -8.60 -4.92
C CYS A 31 -7.59 -7.55 -3.82
N LEU A 32 -7.94 -6.31 -4.17
CA LEU A 32 -8.10 -5.17 -3.25
C LEU A 32 -6.83 -4.89 -2.43
N LEU A 33 -5.68 -5.21 -3.02
CA LEU A 33 -4.36 -4.90 -2.47
C LEU A 33 -3.66 -3.94 -3.44
N THR A 34 -2.65 -3.23 -2.93
CA THR A 34 -1.71 -2.46 -3.75
C THR A 34 -1.19 -3.33 -4.91
N TYR A 35 -1.12 -2.75 -6.12
CA TYR A 35 -0.77 -3.50 -7.33
C TYR A 35 0.57 -4.23 -7.21
N ASP A 36 0.55 -5.51 -7.55
CA ASP A 36 1.73 -6.35 -7.74
C ASP A 36 1.87 -6.72 -9.22
N ASN A 37 2.99 -6.32 -9.82
CA ASN A 37 3.28 -6.49 -11.25
C ASN A 37 2.06 -6.15 -12.16
N PRO A 38 1.55 -4.90 -12.13
CA PRO A 38 0.33 -4.52 -12.84
C PRO A 38 0.48 -4.64 -14.36
N ARG A 39 -0.56 -5.16 -15.03
CA ARG A 39 -0.68 -5.26 -16.49
C ARG A 39 -1.84 -4.43 -17.00
N THR A 40 -1.67 -3.81 -18.16
CA THR A 40 -2.70 -2.98 -18.80
C THR A 40 -3.43 -3.79 -19.88
N LEU A 41 -4.74 -3.93 -19.75
CA LEU A 41 -5.58 -4.49 -20.79
C LEU A 41 -5.79 -3.47 -21.93
N PRO A 42 -6.10 -3.90 -23.17
CA PRO A 42 -6.42 -3.00 -24.27
C PRO A 42 -7.58 -2.03 -24.02
N CYS A 43 -8.43 -2.29 -23.01
CA CYS A 43 -9.47 -1.35 -22.57
C CYS A 43 -8.97 -0.25 -21.63
N GLY A 44 -7.68 -0.23 -21.26
CA GLY A 44 -7.06 0.73 -20.34
C GLY A 44 -7.11 0.34 -18.86
N HIS A 45 -7.83 -0.73 -18.50
CA HIS A 45 -7.92 -1.18 -17.10
C HIS A 45 -6.67 -1.98 -16.68
N ASN A 46 -6.29 -1.81 -15.41
CA ASN A 46 -5.06 -2.35 -14.86
C ASN A 46 -5.37 -3.38 -13.77
N PHE A 47 -4.61 -4.47 -13.73
CA PHE A 47 -4.77 -5.56 -12.77
C PHE A 47 -3.41 -6.20 -12.47
N CYS A 48 -3.23 -6.78 -11.29
CA CYS A 48 -2.02 -7.57 -11.00
C CYS A 48 -1.87 -8.70 -12.01
N MET A 49 -0.64 -8.99 -12.44
CA MET A 49 -0.34 -10.11 -13.34
C MET A 49 -0.91 -11.43 -12.78
N GLY A 50 -0.67 -11.72 -11.50
CA GLY A 50 -1.20 -12.91 -10.84
C GLY A 50 -2.73 -12.92 -10.72
N CYS A 51 -3.38 -11.75 -10.65
CA CYS A 51 -4.84 -11.66 -10.66
C CYS A 51 -5.42 -11.97 -12.04
N LEU A 52 -4.82 -11.44 -13.11
CA LEU A 52 -5.20 -11.76 -14.48
C LEU A 52 -4.98 -13.24 -14.82
N ALA A 53 -3.89 -13.84 -14.33
CA ALA A 53 -3.58 -15.25 -14.57
C ALA A 53 -4.64 -16.20 -14.00
N LYS A 54 -5.33 -15.78 -12.93
CA LYS A 54 -6.43 -16.51 -12.26
C LYS A 54 -7.79 -16.31 -12.93
N LEU A 55 -7.95 -15.34 -13.84
CA LEU A 55 -9.22 -15.12 -14.52
C LEU A 55 -9.54 -16.29 -15.47
N PRO A 56 -10.82 -16.66 -15.63
CA PRO A 56 -11.23 -17.74 -16.51
C PRO A 56 -10.87 -17.42 -17.97
N LYS A 57 -10.04 -18.28 -18.56
CA LYS A 57 -9.59 -18.18 -19.96
C LYS A 57 -10.57 -18.89 -20.86
N LYS A 58 -11.28 -18.16 -21.72
CA LYS A 58 -12.17 -18.78 -22.73
C LYS A 58 -11.38 -19.06 -24.00
N ARG A 59 -11.44 -20.29 -24.51
CA ARG A 59 -10.89 -20.60 -25.85
C ARG A 59 -11.68 -19.83 -26.91
N VAL A 60 -10.98 -19.27 -27.89
CA VAL A 60 -11.63 -18.82 -29.13
C VAL A 60 -12.02 -20.08 -29.90
N VAL A 61 -13.32 -20.28 -30.06
CA VAL A 61 -13.90 -21.28 -30.97
C VAL A 61 -14.12 -20.63 -32.33
N ASP A 62 -13.95 -21.41 -33.40
CA ASP A 62 -14.23 -20.96 -34.75
C ASP A 62 -15.74 -20.67 -34.94
N PRO A 63 -16.17 -19.97 -36.01
CA PRO A 63 -17.58 -19.70 -36.27
C PRO A 63 -18.45 -20.95 -36.44
N SER A 64 -17.85 -22.12 -36.68
CA SER A 64 -18.53 -23.42 -36.79
C SER A 64 -18.70 -24.12 -35.43
N GLY A 65 -18.25 -23.49 -34.33
CA GLY A 65 -18.34 -24.02 -32.97
C GLY A 65 -17.37 -25.16 -32.68
N ARG A 66 -16.42 -25.45 -33.58
CA ARG A 66 -15.41 -26.48 -33.37
C ARG A 66 -14.21 -25.90 -32.62
N ILE A 67 -13.62 -26.72 -31.75
CA ILE A 67 -12.29 -26.44 -31.18
C ILE A 67 -11.31 -26.67 -32.33
N GLU A 68 -10.62 -25.62 -32.78
CA GLU A 68 -9.65 -25.74 -33.87
C GLU A 68 -8.59 -26.82 -33.53
N ARG A 69 -8.23 -27.67 -34.50
CA ARG A 69 -7.27 -28.77 -34.32
C ARG A 69 -5.91 -28.23 -33.91
N MET A 70 -5.27 -28.79 -32.88
CA MET A 70 -3.92 -28.42 -32.42
C MET A 70 -2.97 -28.24 -33.64
N GLY A 71 -2.48 -27.01 -33.90
CA GLY A 71 -1.54 -26.71 -35.00
C GLY A 71 -2.04 -25.79 -36.13
N ALA A 72 -3.30 -25.35 -36.14
CA ALA A 72 -3.79 -24.32 -37.06
C ALA A 72 -3.31 -22.90 -36.68
N PRO A 73 -3.17 -21.95 -37.63
CA PRO A 73 -2.60 -20.62 -37.38
C PRO A 73 -3.39 -19.71 -36.41
N ASN A 74 -4.61 -20.11 -36.01
CA ASN A 74 -5.43 -19.45 -34.98
C ASN A 74 -5.65 -20.30 -33.71
N THR A 75 -5.06 -21.49 -33.64
CA THR A 75 -5.27 -22.40 -32.52
C THR A 75 -4.64 -21.86 -31.25
N GLY A 76 -5.42 -21.86 -30.15
CA GLY A 76 -4.88 -21.50 -28.84
C GLY A 76 -5.01 -20.03 -28.44
N LYS A 77 -5.71 -19.18 -29.23
CA LYS A 77 -6.07 -17.83 -28.76
C LYS A 77 -7.07 -17.95 -27.62
N ALA A 78 -6.59 -17.79 -26.40
CA ALA A 78 -7.44 -17.65 -25.23
C ALA A 78 -7.83 -16.18 -25.07
N ARG A 79 -9.04 -15.91 -24.56
CA ARG A 79 -9.47 -14.56 -24.20
C ARG A 79 -9.76 -14.47 -22.72
N ILE A 80 -9.42 -13.33 -22.12
CA ILE A 80 -9.91 -12.94 -20.79
C ILE A 80 -10.98 -11.87 -20.94
N ARG A 81 -11.89 -11.82 -19.99
CA ARG A 81 -12.93 -10.79 -19.89
C ARG A 81 -12.52 -9.82 -18.79
N CYS A 82 -12.45 -8.53 -19.10
CA CYS A 82 -12.12 -7.50 -18.12
C CYS A 82 -13.21 -7.43 -17.03
N PRO A 83 -12.87 -7.53 -15.74
CA PRO A 83 -13.84 -7.41 -14.65
C PRO A 83 -14.53 -6.04 -14.54
N LEU A 84 -13.88 -4.96 -14.99
CA LEU A 84 -14.39 -3.59 -14.83
C LEU A 84 -15.30 -3.14 -15.97
N CYS A 85 -15.03 -3.57 -17.22
CA CYS A 85 -15.80 -3.13 -18.40
C CYS A 85 -16.37 -4.25 -19.24
N ASN A 86 -16.22 -5.51 -18.83
CA ASN A 86 -16.76 -6.69 -19.49
C ASN A 86 -16.27 -6.95 -20.93
N LYS A 87 -15.32 -6.15 -21.45
CA LYS A 87 -14.70 -6.33 -22.77
C LYS A 87 -13.80 -7.58 -22.78
N ASN A 88 -13.76 -8.29 -23.91
CA ASN A 88 -12.88 -9.44 -24.10
C ASN A 88 -11.55 -9.01 -24.71
N HIS A 89 -10.45 -9.60 -24.22
CA HIS A 89 -9.11 -9.34 -24.70
C HIS A 89 -8.40 -10.64 -25.04
N SER A 90 -7.92 -10.73 -26.29
CA SER A 90 -7.26 -11.90 -26.85
C SER A 90 -5.81 -11.99 -26.39
N MET A 91 -5.36 -13.21 -26.07
CA MET A 91 -4.00 -13.56 -25.70
C MET A 91 -3.44 -14.49 -26.79
N ARG A 92 -2.28 -14.14 -27.35
CA ARG A 92 -1.70 -14.86 -28.48
C ARG A 92 -1.24 -16.27 -28.09
N ASN A 93 -0.72 -16.45 -26.87
CA ASN A 93 -0.22 -17.74 -26.35
C ASN A 93 -0.92 -18.21 -25.06
N GLY A 94 -2.02 -17.55 -24.65
CA GLY A 94 -2.73 -17.86 -23.40
C GLY A 94 -1.97 -17.54 -22.10
N VAL A 95 -0.74 -17.02 -22.19
CA VAL A 95 0.08 -16.48 -21.10
C VAL A 95 -0.22 -14.99 -20.95
N VAL A 96 -0.40 -14.52 -19.71
CA VAL A 96 -0.81 -13.12 -19.42
C VAL A 96 0.36 -12.17 -19.61
N GLU A 97 1.54 -12.58 -19.17
CA GLU A 97 2.79 -11.85 -19.14
C GLU A 97 3.21 -11.37 -20.54
N ASP A 98 3.01 -12.23 -21.54
CA ASP A 98 3.31 -11.95 -22.95
C ASP A 98 2.18 -11.20 -23.66
N ALA A 99 0.94 -11.39 -23.20
CA ALA A 99 -0.24 -10.83 -23.85
C ALA A 99 -0.51 -9.39 -23.47
N PHE A 100 -0.15 -8.98 -22.24
CA PHE A 100 -0.46 -7.66 -21.71
C PHE A 100 0.79 -6.97 -21.16
N PRO A 101 1.09 -5.74 -21.60
CA PRO A 101 2.28 -5.02 -21.18
C PRO A 101 2.24 -4.71 -19.68
N LYS A 102 3.41 -4.73 -19.03
CA LYS A 102 3.58 -4.24 -17.66
C LYS A 102 3.34 -2.73 -17.64
N ASN A 103 2.58 -2.26 -16.66
CA ASN A 103 2.41 -0.83 -16.40
C ASN A 103 3.51 -0.36 -15.45
N CYS A 104 4.66 0.07 -15.98
CA CYS A 104 5.80 0.50 -15.17
C CYS A 104 5.49 1.74 -14.29
N VAL A 105 4.57 2.59 -14.73
CA VAL A 105 4.16 3.78 -13.96
C VAL A 105 3.41 3.36 -12.70
N ILE A 106 2.37 2.54 -12.84
CA ILE A 106 1.63 2.00 -11.68
C ILE A 106 2.55 1.16 -10.80
N ALA A 107 3.46 0.36 -11.39
CA ALA A 107 4.42 -0.42 -10.61
C ALA A 107 5.32 0.46 -9.74
N SER A 108 5.88 1.53 -10.31
CA SER A 108 6.73 2.46 -9.55
C SER A 108 5.97 3.22 -8.47
N MET A 109 4.72 3.62 -8.75
CA MET A 109 3.84 4.25 -7.75
C MET A 109 3.53 3.28 -6.60
N ALA A 110 3.13 2.05 -6.92
CA ALA A 110 2.85 0.99 -5.96
C ALA A 110 4.07 0.69 -5.07
N GLU A 111 5.28 0.60 -5.64
CA GLU A 111 6.52 0.40 -4.89
C GLU A 111 6.77 1.53 -3.88
N LYS A 112 6.56 2.79 -4.26
CA LYS A 112 6.72 3.94 -3.37
C LYS A 112 5.69 3.94 -2.24
N VAL A 113 4.44 3.62 -2.54
CA VAL A 113 3.38 3.48 -1.51
C VAL A 113 3.73 2.37 -0.54
N LEU A 114 4.19 1.21 -1.03
CA LEU A 114 4.62 0.10 -0.17
C LEU A 114 5.84 0.44 0.67
N ALA A 115 6.82 1.17 0.13
CA ALA A 115 7.98 1.65 0.88
C ALA A 115 7.54 2.59 2.01
N ALA A 116 6.68 3.57 1.70
CA ALA A 116 6.14 4.50 2.68
C ALA A 116 5.29 3.79 3.77
N LYS A 117 4.53 2.75 3.41
CA LYS A 117 3.81 1.89 4.36
C LYS A 117 4.76 1.12 5.30
N ARG A 118 5.92 0.68 4.81
CA ARG A 118 6.95 0.03 5.64
C ARG A 118 7.57 1.02 6.62
N ASP A 119 7.89 2.22 6.14
CA ASP A 119 8.47 3.27 6.96
C ASP A 119 7.50 3.73 8.06
N THR A 120 6.22 3.87 7.73
CA THR A 120 5.16 4.20 8.71
C THR A 120 4.94 3.07 9.73
N THR A 121 4.97 1.80 9.30
CA THR A 121 4.89 0.65 10.21
C THR A 121 6.09 0.61 11.16
N ALA A 122 7.30 0.84 10.65
CA ALA A 122 8.52 0.89 11.44
C ALA A 122 8.52 2.07 12.43
N ALA A 123 8.10 3.26 11.98
CA ALA A 123 7.94 4.43 12.82
C ALA A 123 6.89 4.20 13.93
N SER A 124 5.76 3.57 13.60
CA SER A 124 4.72 3.21 14.58
C SER A 124 5.26 2.24 15.62
N ALA A 125 6.05 1.23 15.22
CA ALA A 125 6.73 0.32 16.15
C ALA A 125 7.70 1.05 17.09
N LEU A 126 8.44 2.05 16.59
CA LEU A 126 9.29 2.90 17.43
C LEU A 126 8.47 3.75 18.40
N LEU A 127 7.34 4.31 17.96
CA LEU A 127 6.43 5.08 18.82
C LEU A 127 5.93 4.22 19.99
N PHE A 128 5.56 2.96 19.76
CA PHE A 128 5.19 2.03 20.84
C PHE A 128 6.32 1.81 21.84
N ARG A 129 7.55 1.62 21.34
CA ARG A 129 8.72 1.43 22.20
C ARG A 129 8.96 2.66 23.08
N TYR A 130 8.99 3.86 22.50
CA TYR A 130 9.19 5.10 23.26
C TYR A 130 8.07 5.37 24.27
N ALA A 131 6.82 5.06 23.91
CA ALA A 131 5.68 5.14 24.82
C ALA A 131 5.81 4.14 25.99
N SER A 132 6.35 2.93 25.76
CA SER A 132 6.56 1.93 26.81
C SER A 132 7.74 2.24 27.74
N GLU A 133 8.81 2.81 27.20
CA GLU A 133 10.02 3.21 27.95
C GLU A 133 9.80 4.51 28.74
N GLY A 134 8.78 5.30 28.39
CA GLY A 134 8.51 6.58 29.05
C GLY A 134 9.42 7.71 28.57
N ASN A 135 9.78 7.71 27.28
CA ASN A 135 10.66 8.73 26.69
C ASN A 135 9.85 9.80 25.91
N PRO A 136 9.38 10.87 26.56
CA PRO A 136 8.50 11.86 25.93
C PRO A 136 9.18 12.64 24.81
N GLU A 137 10.49 12.89 24.88
CA GLU A 137 11.22 13.62 23.84
C GLU A 137 11.26 12.85 22.52
N GLN A 138 11.50 11.53 22.59
CA GLN A 138 11.48 10.67 21.40
C GLN A 138 10.06 10.48 20.86
N VAL A 139 9.05 10.44 21.73
CA VAL A 139 7.63 10.46 21.34
C VAL A 139 7.29 11.76 20.61
N ARG A 140 7.67 12.92 21.15
CA ARG A 140 7.42 14.23 20.52
C ARG A 140 8.07 14.31 19.14
N GLU A 141 9.34 13.91 19.03
CA GLU A 141 10.09 14.00 17.78
C GLU A 141 9.50 13.10 16.68
N ILE A 142 9.17 11.84 16.99
CA ILE A 142 8.62 10.93 15.98
C ILE A 142 7.21 11.36 15.53
N LEU A 143 6.41 11.94 16.43
CA LEU A 143 5.11 12.51 16.11
C LEU A 143 5.23 13.78 15.26
N ARG A 144 6.23 14.62 15.55
CA ARG A 144 6.54 15.83 14.77
C ARG A 144 6.96 15.50 13.35
N GLN A 145 7.68 14.40 13.14
CA GLN A 145 8.05 13.92 11.81
C GLN A 145 6.86 13.41 10.98
N GLY A 146 5.71 13.15 11.61
CA GLY A 146 4.49 12.71 10.93
C GLY A 146 4.56 11.30 10.33
N ALA A 147 5.63 10.55 10.62
CA ALA A 147 5.85 9.23 10.05
C ALA A 147 5.12 8.10 10.81
N ALA A 148 4.81 8.30 12.10
CA ALA A 148 4.16 7.28 12.92
C ALA A 148 2.63 7.43 12.94
N GLU A 149 1.92 6.32 12.84
CA GLU A 149 0.47 6.27 13.00
C GLU A 149 0.11 6.24 14.50
N LYS A 150 -0.57 7.31 14.94
CA LYS A 150 -0.92 7.54 16.35
C LYS A 150 -1.96 6.54 16.88
N GLU A 151 -2.76 5.99 15.97
CA GLU A 151 -3.86 5.07 16.27
C GLU A 151 -3.56 3.62 15.88
N ALA A 152 -2.31 3.35 15.51
CA ALA A 152 -1.87 1.98 15.28
C ALA A 152 -2.21 1.14 16.52
N LYS A 153 -2.59 -0.11 16.30
CA LYS A 153 -2.86 -1.07 17.38
C LYS A 153 -1.78 -2.13 17.40
N HIS A 154 -1.17 -2.36 18.55
CA HIS A 154 -0.08 -3.32 18.70
C HIS A 154 -0.34 -4.36 19.79
N GLY A 155 0.28 -5.53 19.61
CA GLY A 155 0.28 -6.62 20.58
C GLY A 155 -1.03 -7.39 20.67
N GLN A 156 -1.06 -8.34 21.60
CA GLN A 156 -2.19 -9.26 21.80
C GLN A 156 -3.47 -8.57 22.29
N TYR A 157 -3.36 -7.36 22.83
CA TYR A 157 -4.47 -6.57 23.36
C TYR A 157 -4.95 -5.50 22.36
N ALA A 158 -4.26 -5.33 21.22
CA ALA A 158 -4.53 -4.28 20.25
C ALA A 158 -4.56 -2.87 20.87
N GLN A 159 -3.53 -2.55 21.66
CA GLN A 159 -3.41 -1.27 22.37
C GLN A 159 -2.83 -0.19 21.46
N THR A 160 -3.26 1.06 21.65
CA THR A 160 -2.65 2.24 21.02
C THR A 160 -1.41 2.71 21.79
N PRO A 161 -0.53 3.52 21.19
CA PRO A 161 0.60 4.12 21.91
C PRO A 161 0.16 4.86 23.19
N LEU A 162 -0.99 5.55 23.14
CA LEU A 162 -1.59 6.24 24.28
C LEU A 162 -1.96 5.28 25.41
N MET A 163 -2.57 4.14 25.09
CA MET A 163 -2.91 3.11 26.08
C MET A 163 -1.67 2.50 26.73
N ILE A 164 -0.58 2.29 25.96
CA ILE A 164 0.67 1.80 26.52
C ILE A 164 1.26 2.82 27.51
N ALA A 165 1.39 4.09 27.10
CA ALA A 165 1.90 5.14 27.97
C ALA A 165 1.08 5.27 29.26
N ALA A 166 -0.25 5.25 29.16
CA ALA A 166 -1.15 5.30 30.30
C ALA A 166 -1.03 4.07 31.22
N ARG A 167 -0.93 2.87 30.64
CA ARG A 167 -0.78 1.61 31.38
C ARG A 167 0.48 1.57 32.24
N PHE A 168 1.58 2.13 31.74
CA PHE A 168 2.86 2.20 32.46
C PHE A 168 2.99 3.45 33.34
N GLY A 169 1.99 4.35 33.34
CA GLY A 169 1.99 5.56 34.17
C GLY A 169 2.89 6.69 33.64
N HIS A 170 3.26 6.66 32.36
CA HIS A 170 4.13 7.65 31.73
C HIS A 170 3.35 8.91 31.35
N THR A 171 3.04 9.73 32.36
CA THR A 171 2.19 10.93 32.21
C THR A 171 2.69 11.91 31.15
N LEU A 172 4.00 12.12 31.04
CA LEU A 172 4.58 12.99 30.01
C LEU A 172 4.37 12.43 28.60
N CYS A 173 4.50 11.12 28.40
CA CYS A 173 4.20 10.52 27.10
C CYS A 173 2.71 10.62 26.76
N VAL A 174 1.83 10.50 27.77
CA VAL A 174 0.38 10.68 27.61
C VAL A 174 0.06 12.11 27.16
N THR A 175 0.65 13.13 27.78
CA THR A 175 0.44 14.52 27.37
C THR A 175 0.92 14.77 25.95
N GLU A 176 2.12 14.30 25.59
CA GLU A 176 2.65 14.45 24.22
C GLU A 176 1.74 13.80 23.15
N LEU A 177 1.24 12.60 23.44
CA LEU A 177 0.33 11.90 22.54
C LEU A 177 -1.01 12.63 22.40
N MET A 178 -1.58 13.11 23.51
CA MET A 178 -2.82 13.91 23.50
C MET A 178 -2.65 15.24 22.77
N ASP A 179 -1.55 15.95 23.00
CA ASP A 179 -1.23 17.22 22.33
C ASP A 179 -1.04 17.02 20.81
N SER A 180 -0.58 15.84 20.40
CA SER A 180 -0.51 15.46 18.99
C SER A 180 -1.88 15.09 18.37
N GLY A 181 -2.95 15.05 19.16
CA GLY A 181 -4.30 14.71 18.71
C GLY A 181 -4.61 13.21 18.67
N ALA A 182 -3.89 12.38 19.44
CA ALA A 182 -4.21 10.96 19.54
C ALA A 182 -5.62 10.73 20.14
N LEU A 183 -6.34 9.72 19.64
CA LEU A 183 -7.71 9.45 20.05
C LEU A 183 -7.76 8.82 21.45
N VAL A 184 -8.23 9.61 22.42
CA VAL A 184 -8.45 9.14 23.80
C VAL A 184 -9.54 8.07 23.88
N GLY A 185 -10.51 8.11 22.96
CA GLY A 185 -11.63 7.17 22.91
C GLY A 185 -11.35 5.87 22.17
N ALA A 186 -10.10 5.60 21.76
CA ALA A 186 -9.76 4.34 21.13
C ALA A 186 -10.04 3.17 22.09
N LYS A 187 -10.52 2.04 21.55
CA LYS A 187 -10.82 0.82 22.31
C LYS A 187 -9.84 -0.28 22.00
N ASP A 188 -9.41 -1.01 23.03
CA ASP A 188 -8.56 -2.19 22.88
C ASP A 188 -9.45 -3.42 22.55
N ARG A 189 -8.90 -4.64 22.59
CA ARG A 189 -9.70 -5.85 22.34
C ARG A 189 -10.76 -6.14 23.39
N ASN A 190 -10.68 -5.53 24.57
CA ASN A 190 -11.56 -5.77 25.70
C ASN A 190 -12.69 -4.75 25.81
N GLY A 191 -12.71 -3.70 24.96
CA GLY A 191 -13.83 -2.75 24.81
C GLY A 191 -13.52 -1.34 25.28
#